data_AF-A0A848WHS5-F1
#
_entry.id   AF-A0A848WHS5-F1
#
_cell.length_a   1.000
_cell.length_b   1.000
_cell.length_c   1.000
_cell.angle_alpha   90.00
_cell.angle_beta   90.00
_cell.angle_gamma   90.00
#
_symmetry.space_group_name_H-M   'P 1'
#
loop_
_entity.id
_entity.type
_entity.pdbx_description
1 polymer ?
#
loop_
_entity_poly.entity_id
_entity_poly.type
_entity_poly.pdbx_seq_one_letter_code
_entity_poly.pdbx_strand_id
1 'polypeptide(L)'
;MTEFDTEMVFRIIGVVGFGLYVANYTLLSSRVVNSDSARFFFVNTLAAAFVLASNYIEFNLASVMIQIFWIAIGIKAMIIRRRYVKRMQMG
;
A
#
# COMPACT_ATOMS: atom_id res chain seq x y z
N MET A 1 20.52 21.74 9.33
CA MET A 1 19.68 20.52 9.44
C MET A 1 19.90 19.76 8.17
N THR A 2 20.80 18.79 8.24
CA THR A 2 21.70 18.39 7.16
C THR A 2 21.36 16.96 6.77
N GLU A 3 20.88 16.73 5.54
CA GLU A 3 20.70 15.47 4.78
C GLU A 3 20.37 14.16 5.55
N PHE A 4 21.17 13.79 6.55
CA PHE A 4 20.92 12.73 7.54
C PHE A 4 19.51 12.76 8.15
N ASP A 5 18.99 13.93 8.53
CA ASP A 5 17.65 14.05 9.10
C ASP A 5 16.57 13.59 8.09
N THR A 6 16.74 13.98 6.83
CA THR A 6 15.84 13.63 5.73
C THR A 6 15.90 12.14 5.43
N GLU A 7 17.10 11.55 5.36
CA GLU A 7 17.28 10.11 5.15
C GLU A 7 16.62 9.29 6.26
N MET A 8 16.79 9.70 7.52
CA MET A 8 16.17 9.03 8.66
C MET A 8 14.65 9.06 8.58
N VAL A 9 14.05 10.20 8.19
CA VAL A 9 12.61 10.31 7.97
C VAL A 9 12.12 9.33 6.90
N PHE A 10 12.79 9.25 5.74
CA PHE A 10 12.41 8.31 4.69
C PHE A 10 12.57 6.85 5.10
N ARG A 11 13.63 6.49 5.86
CA ARG A 11 13.80 5.16 6.43
C ARG A 11 12.65 4.81 7.39
N ILE A 12 12.28 5.73 8.28
CA ILE A 12 11.15 5.54 9.21
C ILE A 12 9.85 5.36 8.44
N ILE A 13 9.59 6.16 7.41
CA ILE A 13 8.41 6.02 6.54
C ILE A 13 8.38 4.61 5.91
N GLY A 14 9.51 4.11 5.43
CA GLY A 14 9.64 2.75 4.90
C GLY A 14 9.28 1.67 5.92
N VAL A 15 9.80 1.79 7.14
CA VAL A 15 9.49 0.86 8.25
C VAL A 15 8.02 0.91 8.64
N VAL A 16 7.41 2.11 8.69
CA VAL A 16 5.98 2.27 8.92
C VAL A 16 5.18 1.62 7.79
N GLY A 17 5.56 1.82 6.53
CA GLY A 17 4.96 1.16 5.38
C GLY A 17 5.03 -0.37 5.45
N PHE A 18 6.19 -0.92 5.82
CA PHE A 18 6.35 -2.35 6.10
C PHE A 18 5.44 -2.83 7.23
N GLY A 19 5.36 -2.09 8.34
CA GLY A 19 4.48 -2.41 9.47
C GLY A 19 3.01 -2.45 9.05
N LEU A 20 2.57 -1.50 8.22
CA LEU A 20 1.22 -1.48 7.66
C LEU A 20 0.96 -2.70 6.77
N TYR A 21 1.93 -3.12 5.96
CA TYR A 21 1.82 -4.35 5.17
C TYR A 21 1.58 -5.56 6.06
N VAL A 22 2.46 -5.78 7.05
CA VAL A 22 2.38 -6.92 7.95
C VAL A 22 1.05 -6.90 8.72
N ALA A 23 0.64 -5.75 9.25
CA ALA A 23 -0.62 -5.61 9.96
C ALA A 23 -1.83 -5.91 9.05
N ASN A 24 -1.87 -5.34 7.85
CA ASN A 24 -2.96 -5.54 6.90
C ASN A 24 -3.06 -7.01 6.43
N TYR A 25 -1.92 -7.66 6.19
CA TYR A 25 -1.87 -9.09 5.88
C TYR A 25 -2.24 -9.96 7.07
N THR A 26 -1.88 -9.57 8.30
CA THR A 26 -2.26 -10.30 9.52
C THR A 26 -3.78 -10.22 9.75
N LEU A 27 -4.38 -9.07 9.49
CA LEU A 27 -5.83 -8.89 9.55
C LEU A 27 -6.54 -9.72 8.46
N LEU A 28 -5.97 -9.81 7.27
CA LEU A 28 -6.46 -10.67 6.20
C LEU A 28 -6.36 -12.15 6.58
N SER A 29 -5.20 -12.60 7.06
CA SER A 29 -4.98 -14.01 7.44
C SER A 29 -5.83 -14.43 8.64
N SER A 30 -6.09 -13.50 9.57
CA SER A 30 -6.98 -13.69 10.71
C SER A 30 -8.48 -13.62 10.34
N ARG A 31 -8.81 -13.45 9.05
CA ARG A 31 -10.18 -13.28 8.53
C ARG A 31 -10.94 -12.09 9.13
N VAL A 32 -10.24 -11.14 9.74
CA VAL A 32 -10.82 -9.88 10.25
C VAL A 32 -11.15 -8.94 9.10
N VAL A 33 -10.35 -8.97 8.05
CA VAL A 33 -10.56 -8.21 6.82
C VAL A 33 -10.65 -9.17 5.64
N ASN A 34 -11.60 -8.95 4.74
CA ASN A 34 -11.71 -9.72 3.51
C ASN A 34 -10.87 -9.09 2.41
N SER A 35 -10.30 -9.92 1.53
CA SER A 35 -9.58 -9.49 0.33
C SER A 35 -10.46 -8.71 -0.67
N ASP A 36 -11.79 -8.79 -0.54
CA ASP A 36 -12.75 -8.02 -1.32
C ASP A 36 -13.08 -6.62 -0.71
N SER A 37 -12.47 -6.28 0.42
CA SER A 37 -12.69 -5.00 1.08
C SER A 37 -11.90 -3.87 0.42
N ALA A 38 -12.55 -2.75 0.09
CA ALA A 38 -11.82 -1.54 -0.34
C ALA A 38 -10.81 -1.07 0.72
N ARG A 39 -11.10 -1.32 2.01
CA ARG A 39 -10.20 -0.93 3.11
C ARG A 39 -8.88 -1.68 3.01
N PHE A 40 -8.93 -2.98 2.69
CA PHE A 40 -7.74 -3.80 2.49
C PHE A 40 -6.85 -3.21 1.39
N PHE A 41 -7.42 -2.96 0.20
CA PHE A 41 -6.67 -2.41 -0.92
C PHE A 41 -6.16 -0.99 -0.64
N PHE A 42 -6.92 -0.17 0.08
CA PHE A 42 -6.49 1.18 0.47
C PHE A 42 -5.26 1.16 1.38
N VAL A 43 -5.31 0.38 2.46
CA VAL A 43 -4.19 0.25 3.39
C VAL A 43 -2.98 -0.36 2.67
N ASN A 44 -3.19 -1.36 1.81
CA ASN A 44 -2.12 -2.01 1.06
C ASN A 44 -1.44 -1.05 0.07
N THR A 45 -2.20 -0.20 -0.64
CA THR A 45 -1.64 0.82 -1.54
C THR A 45 -0.92 1.93 -0.78
N LEU A 46 -1.43 2.34 0.38
CA LEU A 46 -0.77 3.34 1.21
C LEU A 46 0.56 2.82 1.77
N ALA A 47 0.57 1.58 2.26
CA ALA A 47 1.77 0.88 2.69
C ALA A 47 2.81 0.81 1.55
N ALA A 48 2.35 0.44 0.34
CA ALA A 48 3.19 0.37 -0.85
C ALA A 48 3.85 1.72 -1.18
N ALA A 49 3.09 2.81 -1.10
CA ALA A 49 3.59 4.16 -1.38
C ALA A 49 4.67 4.58 -0.37
N PHE A 50 4.51 4.25 0.90
CA PHE A 50 5.50 4.55 1.94
C PHE A 50 6.80 3.77 1.75
N VAL A 51 6.71 2.47 1.45
CA VAL A 51 7.90 1.66 1.14
C VAL A 51 8.56 2.15 -0.15
N LEU A 52 7.78 2.50 -1.18
CA LEU A 52 8.34 3.05 -2.42
C LEU A 52 9.11 4.34 -2.17
N ALA A 53 8.59 5.25 -1.33
CA ALA A 53 9.26 6.48 -0.97
C ALA A 53 10.59 6.24 -0.24
N SER A 54 10.68 5.22 0.63
CA SER A 54 11.93 4.91 1.34
C SER A 54 13.00 4.32 0.43
N ASN A 55 12.61 3.65 -0.66
CA ASN A 55 13.54 3.08 -1.64
C ASN A 55 14.28 4.16 -2.46
N TYR A 56 13.93 5.45 -2.32
CA TYR A 56 14.75 6.53 -2.87
C TYR A 56 16.09 6.69 -2.13
N ILE A 57 16.13 6.38 -0.83
CA ILE A 57 17.37 6.44 -0.03
C ILE A 57 18.23 5.20 -0.28
N GLU A 58 17.63 4.02 -0.27
CA GLU A 58 18.30 2.75 -0.55
C GLU A 58 17.67 2.12 -1.79
N PHE A 59 18.25 2.40 -2.96
CA PHE A 59 17.67 1.96 -4.22
C PHE A 59 17.75 0.45 -4.38
N ASN A 60 16.58 -0.19 -4.31
CA ASN A 60 16.42 -1.60 -4.61
C ASN A 60 15.37 -1.75 -5.73
N LEU A 61 15.84 -2.08 -6.93
CA LEU A 61 14.98 -2.19 -8.11
C LEU A 61 13.87 -3.23 -7.93
N ALA A 62 14.19 -4.40 -7.35
CA ALA A 62 13.20 -5.46 -7.14
C ALA A 62 12.09 -5.03 -6.18
N SER A 63 12.47 -4.36 -5.09
CA SER A 63 11.54 -3.76 -4.13
C SER A 63 10.66 -2.70 -4.80
N VAL A 64 11.26 -1.75 -5.52
CA VAL A 64 10.54 -0.70 -6.28
C VAL A 64 9.51 -1.30 -7.24
N MET A 65 9.91 -2.29 -8.04
CA MET A 65 9.01 -2.94 -8.99
C MET A 65 7.81 -3.58 -8.29
N ILE A 66 8.05 -4.30 -7.20
CA ILE A 66 6.97 -4.92 -6.41
C ILE A 66 6.03 -3.84 -5.84
N GLN A 67 6.55 -2.72 -5.33
CA GLN A 67 5.70 -1.63 -4.82
C GLN A 67 4.83 -1.02 -5.93
N ILE A 68 5.38 -0.79 -7.12
CA ILE A 68 4.61 -0.29 -8.27
C ILE A 68 3.48 -1.26 -8.64
N PHE A 69 3.75 -2.57 -8.66
CA PHE A 69 2.72 -3.58 -8.90
C PHE A 69 1.62 -3.54 -7.84
N TRP A 70 1.96 -3.43 -6.54
CA TRP A 70 0.98 -3.34 -5.47
C TRP A 70 0.09 -2.11 -5.58
N ILE A 71 0.66 -0.96 -5.94
CA ILE A 71 -0.08 0.28 -6.16
C ILE A 71 -1.04 0.11 -7.34
N ALA A 72 -0.56 -0.44 -8.47
CA ALA A 72 -1.39 -0.65 -9.66
C ALA A 72 -2.58 -1.59 -9.38
N ILE A 73 -2.34 -2.70 -8.67
CA ILE A 73 -3.39 -3.66 -8.29
C ILE A 73 -4.41 -3.00 -7.37
N GLY A 74 -3.97 -2.25 -6.36
CA GLY A 74 -4.88 -1.58 -5.43
C GLY A 74 -5.73 -0.50 -6.09
N ILE A 75 -5.15 0.29 -7.00
CA ILE A 75 -5.91 1.26 -7.81
C ILE A 75 -6.95 0.54 -8.68
N LYS A 76 -6.57 -0.53 -9.38
CA LYS A 76 -7.49 -1.32 -10.22
C LYS A 76 -8.65 -1.86 -9.38
N ALA A 77 -8.37 -2.43 -8.21
CA ALA A 77 -9.39 -2.96 -7.31
C ALA A 77 -10.38 -1.89 -6.84
N MET A 78 -9.89 -0.69 -6.49
CA MET A 78 -10.76 0.44 -6.13
C MET A 78 -11.66 0.89 -7.27
N ILE A 79 -11.12 0.99 -8.49
CA ILE A 79 -11.89 1.39 -9.68
C ILE A 79 -13.00 0.38 -9.96
N ILE A 80 -12.68 -0.92 -9.94
CA ILE A 80 -13.66 -1.99 -10.15
C ILE A 80 -14.77 -1.90 -9.11
N ARG A 81 -14.44 -1.72 -7.83
CA ARG A 81 -15.43 -1.66 -6.75
C ARG A 81 -16.37 -0.45 -6.88
N ARG A 82 -15.84 0.72 -7.25
CA ARG A 82 -16.68 1.91 -7.54
C ARG A 82 -17.67 1.64 -8.68
N ARG A 83 -17.29 0.87 -9.69
CA ARG A 83 -18.17 0.49 -10.82
C ARG A 83 -19.26 -0.51 -10.41
N TYR A 84 -18.94 -1.48 -9.54
CA TYR A 84 -19.93 -2.44 -9.02
C TYR A 84 -21.00 -1.77 -8.16
N VAL A 85 -20.60 -0.91 -7.21
CA VAL A 85 -21.56 -0.20 -6.35
C VAL A 85 -22.47 0.71 -7.17
N LYS A 86 -21.94 1.43 -8.16
CA LYS A 86 -22.76 2.24 -9.07
C LYS A 86 -23.78 1.42 -9.86
N ARG A 87 -23.42 0.21 -10.31
CA ARG A 87 -24.34 -0.65 -11.08
C ARG A 87 -25.52 -1.17 -10.25
N MET A 88 -25.34 -1.41 -8.95
CA MET A 88 -26.42 -1.85 -8.05
C MET A 88 -27.40 -0.73 -7.66
N GLN A 89 -27.02 0.54 -7.81
CA GLN A 89 -27.89 1.69 -7.53
C GLN A 89 -28.75 2.10 -8.73
N MET A 90 -28.53 1.51 -9.91
CA MET A 90 -29.18 1.89 -11.18
C MET A 90 -30.09 0.79 -11.75
N GLY A 91 -30.39 -0.27 -11.00
CA GLY A 91 -31.34 -1.33 -11.36
C GLY A 91 -32.37 -1.51 -10.27
#